data_AF-A0A7C1YC09-F1
#
_entry.id   AF-A0A7C1YC09-F1
#
_cell.length_a   1.000
_cell.length_b   1.000
_cell.length_c   1.000
_cell.angle_alpha   90.00
_cell.angle_beta   90.00
_cell.angle_gamma   90.00
#
_symmetry.space_group_name_H-M   'P 1'
#
loop_
_entity.id
_entity.type
_entity.pdbx_description
1 polymer ?
#
loop_
_entity_poly.entity_id
_entity_poly.type
_entity_poly.pdbx_seq_one_letter_code
_entity_poly.pdbx_strand_id
1 'polypeptide(L)'
;MLLHLRRRPPSDDRRRRSALGGRPRNHVPHDRAAFKRRREGRGSHDLRHQLPVRLMDPRLDEFLKLAERLADAARPIAMKYFRSGMAVEHKADKSPVTAADREAESAMRALIEQAFPDHGVIGEEHGAARAGAEYVWVLDPIDGTQSFVTGKPLFGSLVSLTRNGAPILGIIEAPAMNERWTGAEGRPTVFNNNPVKVRPCPGTAEAWLHATSPQMFEGEDFQAFERLRKTCKHAVYGADCYAYGLLAGGFVDLVCEA
;
A
#
# COMPACT_ATOMS: atom_id res chain seq x y z
N MET A 1 11.86 36.62 -4.69
CA MET A 1 10.59 37.35 -4.90
C MET A 1 9.71 37.08 -3.69
N LEU A 2 9.81 37.93 -2.66
CA LEU A 2 9.11 37.78 -1.37
C LEU A 2 7.76 38.48 -1.48
N LEU A 3 6.63 37.76 -1.36
CA LEU A 3 5.32 38.38 -1.19
C LEU A 3 4.86 38.23 0.26
N HIS A 4 4.82 39.36 0.97
CA HIS A 4 4.20 39.52 2.28
C HIS A 4 2.67 39.57 2.14
N LEU A 5 1.96 38.57 2.67
CA LEU A 5 0.51 38.61 2.84
C LEU A 5 0.17 39.09 4.27
N ARG A 6 -0.35 40.31 4.38
CA ARG A 6 -0.91 40.86 5.62
C ARG A 6 -2.27 40.19 5.91
N ARG A 7 -2.39 39.55 7.08
CA ARG A 7 -3.65 39.01 7.61
C ARG A 7 -4.49 40.11 8.27
N ARG A 8 -5.79 40.18 7.94
CA ARG A 8 -6.81 40.92 8.70
C ARG A 8 -7.34 40.01 9.84
N PRO A 9 -7.70 40.55 11.01
CA PRO A 9 -8.27 39.77 12.11
C PRO A 9 -9.78 39.50 11.90
N PRO A 10 -10.33 38.42 12.46
CA PRO A 10 -11.76 38.13 12.39
C PRO A 10 -12.55 38.94 13.43
N SER A 11 -13.73 39.39 13.03
CA SER A 11 -14.75 40.01 13.89
C SER A 11 -15.47 38.95 14.72
N ASP A 12 -15.52 39.19 16.02
CA ASP A 12 -16.18 38.42 17.07
C ASP A 12 -17.69 38.69 17.04
N ASP A 13 -18.51 37.65 16.89
CA ASP A 13 -19.94 37.74 17.20
C ASP A 13 -20.38 36.51 18.02
N ARG A 14 -20.52 36.76 19.33
CA ARG A 14 -21.13 35.85 20.31
C ARG A 14 -22.45 36.44 20.75
N ARG A 15 -23.50 35.60 20.75
CA ARG A 15 -24.68 35.50 21.66
C ARG A 15 -25.76 34.70 20.90
N ARG A 16 -26.59 33.78 21.43
CA ARG A 16 -26.99 33.32 22.77
C ARG A 16 -27.76 31.98 22.62
N ARG A 17 -27.44 31.00 23.46
CA ARG A 17 -28.31 30.18 24.36
C ARG A 17 -29.71 29.71 23.91
N SER A 18 -29.99 28.41 24.04
CA SER A 18 -30.88 27.77 25.07
C SER A 18 -30.85 26.23 24.88
N ALA A 19 -30.59 25.41 25.90
CA ALA A 19 -31.56 24.76 26.84
C ALA A 19 -32.39 23.67 26.09
N LEU A 20 -32.60 22.41 26.49
CA LEU A 20 -32.66 21.65 27.75
C LEU A 20 -32.45 20.15 27.38
N GLY A 21 -31.91 19.31 28.26
CA GLY A 21 -32.76 18.32 28.91
C GLY A 21 -32.01 17.00 29.06
N GLY A 22 -31.90 16.50 30.29
CA GLY A 22 -31.20 15.27 30.62
C GLY A 22 -32.08 14.23 31.29
N ARG A 23 -31.42 13.10 31.61
CA ARG A 23 -31.76 11.94 32.47
C ARG A 23 -32.14 10.65 31.71
N PRO A 24 -31.92 9.46 32.31
CA PRO A 24 -30.84 9.05 33.22
C PRO A 24 -30.18 7.70 32.82
N ARG A 25 -29.03 7.44 33.47
CA ARG A 25 -28.25 6.19 33.40
C ARG A 25 -28.95 5.06 34.17
N ASN A 26 -29.07 3.88 33.58
CA ASN A 26 -29.40 2.65 34.30
C ASN A 26 -28.11 1.98 34.79
N HIS A 27 -28.06 1.80 36.10
CA HIS A 27 -27.03 1.09 36.87
C HIS A 27 -27.52 -0.35 37.04
N VAL A 28 -26.72 -1.34 36.66
CA VAL A 28 -26.94 -2.75 37.01
C VAL A 28 -25.85 -3.15 38.01
N PRO A 29 -26.17 -3.84 39.12
CA PRO A 29 -25.24 -4.01 40.24
C PRO A 29 -24.10 -4.96 39.93
N HIS A 30 -22.95 -4.66 40.53
CA HIS A 30 -21.87 -5.60 40.78
C HIS A 30 -22.34 -6.70 41.74
N ASP A 31 -22.15 -7.97 41.36
CA ASP A 31 -22.05 -9.04 42.33
C ASP A 31 -20.61 -9.58 42.37
N ARG A 32 -20.04 -9.55 43.57
CA ARG A 32 -18.66 -9.89 43.93
C ARG A 32 -18.76 -10.93 45.06
N ALA A 33 -18.74 -12.20 44.69
CA ALA A 33 -18.35 -13.37 45.51
C ALA A 33 -18.96 -14.60 44.81
N ALA A 34 -18.34 -15.76 44.68
CA ALA A 34 -17.06 -16.28 45.10
C ALA A 34 -16.90 -17.59 44.31
N PHE A 35 -15.71 -17.98 43.88
CA PHE A 35 -15.29 -19.37 44.09
C PHE A 35 -13.78 -19.53 43.98
N LYS A 36 -13.25 -20.20 45.00
CA LYS A 36 -11.84 -20.52 45.20
C LYS A 36 -11.34 -21.46 44.10
N ARG A 37 -10.11 -21.15 43.65
CA ARG A 37 -9.03 -22.05 43.22
C ARG A 37 -9.39 -23.55 43.11
N ARG A 38 -9.37 -24.07 41.87
CA ARG A 38 -8.78 -25.38 41.56
C ARG A 38 -7.76 -25.19 40.43
N ARG A 39 -6.49 -25.44 40.76
CA ARG A 39 -5.42 -25.73 39.81
C ARG A 39 -5.63 -27.16 39.35
N GLU A 40 -5.92 -27.36 38.08
CA GLU A 40 -5.74 -28.65 37.39
C GLU A 40 -5.39 -28.30 35.93
N GLY A 41 -4.26 -28.85 35.47
CA GLY A 41 -3.61 -28.48 34.22
C GLY A 41 -4.48 -28.75 33.01
N ARG A 42 -4.63 -27.74 32.16
CA ARG A 42 -5.05 -27.91 30.77
C ARG A 42 -3.82 -27.68 29.91
N GLY A 43 -3.42 -28.74 29.22
CA GLY A 43 -2.40 -28.67 28.19
C GLY A 43 -2.72 -27.56 27.20
N SER A 44 -1.69 -26.80 26.84
CA SER A 44 -1.72 -25.86 25.74
C SER A 44 -2.05 -26.63 24.47
N HIS A 45 -3.32 -26.64 24.07
CA HIS A 45 -3.66 -26.91 22.68
C HIS A 45 -3.13 -25.73 21.86
N ASP A 46 -1.91 -25.92 21.37
CA ASP A 46 -1.26 -25.12 20.34
C ASP A 46 -2.11 -25.23 19.07
N LEU A 47 -3.17 -24.43 18.99
CA LEU A 47 -3.96 -24.21 17.78
C LEU A 47 -3.13 -23.33 16.84
N ARG A 48 -1.97 -23.84 16.39
CA ARG A 48 -1.38 -23.38 15.14
C ARG A 48 -2.43 -23.73 14.09
N HIS A 49 -3.14 -22.73 13.61
CA HIS A 49 -3.76 -22.78 12.31
C HIS A 49 -2.64 -23.13 11.32
N GLN A 50 -2.48 -24.43 11.05
CA GLN A 50 -1.75 -24.91 9.90
C GLN A 50 -2.61 -24.50 8.71
N LEU A 51 -2.40 -23.28 8.23
CA LEU A 51 -2.80 -22.92 6.89
C LEU A 51 -2.28 -24.06 6.00
N PRO A 52 -3.13 -24.66 5.15
CA PRO A 52 -2.69 -25.75 4.29
C PRO A 52 -1.43 -25.27 3.56
N VAL A 53 -0.38 -26.08 3.60
CA VAL A 53 0.86 -25.83 2.84
C VAL A 53 0.41 -25.66 1.40
N ARG A 54 0.34 -24.41 0.92
CA ARG A 54 -0.02 -24.13 -0.47
C ARG A 54 1.09 -24.75 -1.29
N LEU A 55 0.75 -25.81 -2.01
CA LEU A 55 1.63 -26.34 -3.05
C LEU A 55 1.93 -25.18 -3.99
N MET A 56 3.23 -24.95 -4.17
CA MET A 56 3.76 -23.96 -5.09
C MET A 56 3.16 -24.21 -6.46
N ASP A 57 2.69 -23.16 -7.12
CA ASP A 57 2.12 -23.30 -8.45
C ASP A 57 3.16 -23.88 -9.43
N PRO A 58 2.84 -24.96 -10.16
CA PRO A 58 3.80 -25.55 -11.10
C PRO A 58 4.18 -24.60 -12.24
N ARG A 59 3.37 -23.56 -12.51
CA ARG A 59 3.63 -22.56 -13.56
C ARG A 59 4.25 -21.27 -13.01
N LEU A 60 4.67 -21.23 -11.75
CA LEU A 60 5.18 -20.02 -11.10
C LEU A 60 6.33 -19.36 -11.89
N ASP A 61 7.23 -20.15 -12.47
CA ASP A 61 8.36 -19.63 -13.24
C ASP A 61 7.90 -18.97 -14.56
N GLU A 62 6.80 -19.44 -15.18
CA GLU A 62 6.19 -18.80 -16.36
C GLU A 62 5.50 -17.49 -15.98
N PHE A 63 4.81 -17.48 -14.85
CA PHE A 63 4.15 -16.29 -14.32
C PHE A 63 5.17 -15.21 -13.94
N LEU A 64 6.29 -15.58 -13.31
CA LEU A 64 7.37 -14.64 -12.99
C LEU A 64 7.97 -14.01 -14.25
N LYS A 65 8.28 -14.82 -15.27
CA LYS A 65 8.78 -14.31 -16.56
C LYS A 65 7.80 -13.34 -17.21
N LEU A 66 6.49 -13.62 -17.13
CA LEU A 66 5.49 -12.68 -17.63
C LEU A 66 5.48 -11.40 -16.80
N ALA A 67 5.44 -11.49 -15.47
CA ALA A 67 5.43 -10.34 -14.57
C ALA A 67 6.63 -9.39 -14.83
N GLU A 68 7.83 -9.95 -15.03
CA GLU A 68 9.03 -9.18 -15.40
C GLU A 68 8.85 -8.46 -16.74
N ARG A 69 8.28 -9.13 -17.75
CA ARG A 69 7.96 -8.52 -19.05
C ARG A 69 6.90 -7.41 -18.93
N LEU A 70 5.93 -7.55 -18.03
CA LEU A 70 4.94 -6.50 -17.77
C LEU A 70 5.61 -5.24 -17.21
N ALA A 71 6.48 -5.42 -16.19
CA ALA A 71 7.26 -4.32 -15.62
C ALA A 71 8.21 -3.68 -16.65
N ASP A 72 8.85 -4.49 -17.50
CA ASP A 72 9.72 -4.01 -18.58
C ASP A 72 8.95 -3.22 -19.65
N ALA A 73 7.69 -3.56 -19.91
CA ALA A 73 6.83 -2.82 -20.82
C ALA A 73 6.34 -1.49 -20.22
N ALA A 74 5.99 -1.48 -18.92
CA ALA A 74 5.52 -0.29 -18.23
C ALA A 74 6.63 0.77 -18.05
N ARG A 75 7.86 0.35 -17.73
CA ARG A 75 9.01 1.24 -17.46
C ARG A 75 9.23 2.34 -18.52
N PRO A 76 9.45 2.04 -19.81
CA PRO A 76 9.72 3.06 -20.82
C PRO A 76 8.52 3.98 -21.06
N ILE A 77 7.29 3.47 -20.89
CA ILE A 77 6.07 4.27 -20.97
C ILE A 77 6.03 5.27 -19.82
N ALA A 78 6.18 4.83 -18.57
CA ALA A 78 6.22 5.75 -17.42
C ALA A 78 7.30 6.84 -17.59
N MET A 79 8.49 6.46 -18.05
CA MET A 79 9.61 7.40 -18.26
C MET A 79 9.41 8.36 -19.44
N LYS A 80 8.61 8.00 -20.46
CA LYS A 80 8.21 8.92 -21.55
C LYS A 80 7.40 10.10 -21.00
N TYR A 81 6.60 9.88 -19.98
CA TYR A 81 5.71 10.90 -19.40
C TYR A 81 6.34 11.65 -18.21
N PHE A 82 7.16 10.98 -17.40
CA PHE A 82 7.79 11.54 -16.22
C PHE A 82 8.72 12.72 -16.56
N ARG A 83 8.49 13.89 -15.94
CA ARG A 83 9.27 15.13 -16.16
C ARG A 83 9.35 15.59 -17.62
N SER A 84 8.43 15.16 -18.49
CA SER A 84 8.40 15.49 -19.92
C SER A 84 8.04 16.95 -20.24
N GLY A 85 7.67 17.76 -19.23
CA GLY A 85 7.29 19.16 -19.41
C GLY A 85 5.92 19.36 -20.06
N MET A 86 5.15 18.28 -20.28
CA MET A 86 3.75 18.40 -20.68
C MET A 86 2.99 19.14 -19.59
N ALA A 87 2.34 20.24 -19.96
CA ALA A 87 1.53 21.01 -19.03
C ALA A 87 0.51 20.07 -18.38
N VAL A 88 0.44 20.09 -17.05
CA VAL A 88 -0.67 19.48 -16.31
C VAL A 88 -1.90 20.31 -16.68
N GLU A 89 -2.53 20.00 -17.81
CA GLU A 89 -3.84 20.55 -18.10
C GLU A 89 -4.76 20.03 -17.01
N HIS A 90 -5.33 20.93 -16.20
CA HIS A 90 -6.38 20.63 -15.24
C HIS A 90 -7.71 20.27 -15.95
N LYS A 91 -7.65 19.39 -16.96
CA LYS A 91 -8.79 18.65 -17.46
C LYS A 91 -8.71 17.29 -16.80
N ALA A 92 -9.76 16.93 -16.07
CA ALA A 92 -9.81 15.77 -15.18
C ALA A 92 -9.32 14.45 -15.83
N ASP A 93 -9.42 14.31 -17.16
CA ASP A 93 -9.11 13.06 -17.87
C ASP A 93 -7.88 13.14 -18.81
N LYS A 94 -7.07 14.21 -18.75
CA LYS A 94 -5.94 14.42 -19.70
C LYS A 94 -4.62 14.81 -19.04
N SER A 95 -4.45 14.49 -17.76
CA SER A 95 -3.17 14.72 -17.10
C SER A 95 -2.08 13.80 -17.71
N PRO A 96 -0.80 14.21 -17.66
CA PRO A 96 0.31 13.34 -18.07
C PRO A 96 0.34 11.99 -17.33
N VAL A 97 -0.12 11.95 -16.07
CA VAL A 97 -0.17 10.71 -15.29
C VAL A 97 -1.29 9.79 -15.79
N THR A 98 -2.50 10.30 -16.02
CA THR A 98 -3.60 9.54 -16.64
C THR A 98 -3.22 8.95 -18.00
N ALA A 99 -2.45 9.68 -18.80
CA ALA A 99 -1.96 9.18 -20.08
C ALA A 99 -0.91 8.07 -19.91
N ALA A 100 0.01 8.22 -18.94
CA ALA A 100 1.00 7.20 -18.59
C ALA A 100 0.33 5.92 -18.09
N ASP A 101 -0.61 6.04 -17.15
CA ASP A 101 -1.36 4.92 -16.58
C ASP A 101 -2.10 4.13 -17.65
N ARG A 102 -2.91 4.81 -18.49
CA ARG A 102 -3.68 4.14 -19.53
C ARG A 102 -2.82 3.43 -20.57
N GLU A 103 -1.73 4.06 -21.01
CA GLU A 103 -0.83 3.48 -22.01
C GLU A 103 -0.08 2.27 -21.43
N ALA A 104 0.43 2.37 -20.20
CA ALA A 104 1.13 1.30 -19.53
C ALA A 104 0.21 0.11 -19.19
N GLU A 105 -0.98 0.37 -18.66
CA GLU A 105 -1.96 -0.69 -18.37
C GLU A 105 -2.40 -1.42 -19.65
N SER A 106 -2.62 -0.68 -20.75
CA SER A 106 -2.98 -1.29 -22.04
C SER A 106 -1.89 -2.20 -22.56
N ALA A 107 -0.62 -1.78 -22.47
CA ALA A 107 0.52 -2.59 -22.90
C ALA A 107 0.65 -3.87 -22.05
N MET A 108 0.49 -3.76 -20.73
CA MET A 108 0.53 -4.92 -19.83
C MET A 108 -0.64 -5.89 -20.10
N ARG A 109 -1.87 -5.38 -20.27
CA ARG A 109 -3.05 -6.19 -20.59
C ARG A 109 -2.89 -6.97 -21.90
N ALA A 110 -2.33 -6.34 -22.94
CA ALA A 110 -2.10 -7.01 -24.21
C ALA A 110 -1.13 -8.21 -24.06
N LEU A 111 -0.09 -8.06 -23.25
CA LEU A 111 0.86 -9.14 -22.95
C LEU A 111 0.20 -10.27 -22.15
N ILE A 112 -0.67 -9.93 -21.19
CA ILE A 112 -1.43 -10.93 -20.42
C ILE A 112 -2.38 -11.71 -21.32
N GLU A 113 -3.20 -11.04 -22.13
CA GLU A 113 -4.17 -11.69 -23.01
C GLU A 113 -3.47 -12.61 -24.03
N GLN A 114 -2.29 -12.22 -24.52
CA GLN A 114 -1.51 -13.04 -25.43
C GLN A 114 -0.95 -14.31 -24.77
N ALA A 115 -0.47 -14.21 -23.52
CA ALA A 115 0.18 -15.31 -22.84
C ALA A 115 -0.80 -16.25 -22.11
N PHE A 116 -1.83 -15.68 -21.50
CA PHE A 116 -2.82 -16.37 -20.67
C PHE A 116 -4.22 -15.77 -20.87
N PRO A 117 -4.89 -16.08 -22.01
CA PRO A 117 -6.20 -15.51 -22.35
C PRO A 117 -7.32 -15.86 -21.35
N ASP A 118 -7.16 -16.92 -20.56
CA ASP A 118 -8.14 -17.33 -19.54
C ASP A 118 -7.93 -16.63 -18.18
N HIS A 119 -6.85 -15.85 -18.01
CA HIS A 119 -6.59 -15.13 -16.77
C HIS A 119 -7.47 -13.86 -16.66
N GLY A 120 -7.78 -13.48 -15.42
CA GLY A 120 -8.37 -12.19 -15.11
C GLY A 120 -7.34 -11.09 -14.99
N VAL A 121 -7.80 -9.85 -15.13
CA VAL A 121 -7.00 -8.63 -14.92
C VAL A 121 -7.85 -7.58 -14.23
N ILE A 122 -7.32 -6.98 -13.17
CA ILE A 122 -7.87 -5.83 -12.45
C ILE A 122 -6.82 -4.72 -12.54
N GLY A 123 -7.25 -3.52 -12.94
CA GLY A 123 -6.41 -2.32 -12.95
C GLY A 123 -7.27 -1.07 -12.73
N GLU A 124 -6.63 0.04 -12.40
CA GLU A 124 -7.32 1.30 -12.08
C GLU A 124 -8.02 1.89 -13.31
N GLU A 125 -7.38 1.86 -14.49
CA GLU A 125 -7.83 2.65 -15.64
C GLU A 125 -8.85 1.93 -16.53
N HIS A 126 -8.70 0.61 -16.72
CA HIS A 126 -9.59 -0.17 -17.59
C HIS A 126 -10.54 -1.09 -16.82
N GLY A 127 -10.57 -0.97 -15.49
CA GLY A 127 -11.43 -1.76 -14.62
C GLY A 127 -11.08 -3.24 -14.57
N ALA A 128 -12.08 -4.10 -14.43
CA ALA A 128 -11.87 -5.54 -14.23
C ALA A 128 -12.34 -6.38 -15.44
N ALA A 129 -11.54 -7.37 -15.81
CA ALA A 129 -11.86 -8.40 -16.78
C ALA A 129 -11.66 -9.78 -16.15
N ARG A 130 -12.63 -10.70 -16.29
CA ARG A 130 -12.61 -12.06 -15.73
C ARG A 130 -12.17 -12.12 -14.26
N ALA A 131 -12.63 -11.20 -13.41
CA ALA A 131 -12.20 -11.08 -12.00
C ALA A 131 -12.49 -12.32 -11.12
N GLY A 132 -13.35 -13.24 -11.59
CA GLY A 132 -13.62 -14.52 -10.93
C GLY A 132 -12.77 -15.69 -11.43
N ALA A 133 -11.78 -15.45 -12.31
CA ALA A 133 -10.85 -16.48 -12.76
C ALA A 133 -9.98 -16.99 -11.60
N GLU A 134 -9.44 -18.21 -11.74
CA GLU A 134 -8.50 -18.76 -10.75
C GLU A 134 -7.28 -17.85 -10.59
N TYR A 135 -6.77 -17.33 -11.71
CA TYR A 135 -5.61 -16.45 -11.76
C TYR A 135 -6.03 -15.05 -12.17
N VAL A 136 -5.74 -14.05 -11.35
CA VAL A 136 -6.08 -12.65 -11.62
C VAL A 136 -4.85 -11.77 -11.42
N TRP A 137 -4.44 -11.10 -12.49
CA TRP A 137 -3.41 -10.07 -12.47
C TRP A 137 -3.97 -8.77 -11.89
N VAL A 138 -3.24 -8.15 -10.97
CA VAL A 138 -3.57 -6.85 -10.39
C VAL A 138 -2.48 -5.88 -10.80
N LEU A 139 -2.87 -4.78 -11.45
CA LEU A 139 -1.97 -3.82 -12.07
C LEU A 139 -2.23 -2.42 -11.50
N ASP A 140 -1.17 -1.74 -11.12
CA ASP A 140 -1.14 -0.30 -10.86
C ASP A 140 0.07 0.28 -11.60
N PRO A 141 -0.12 0.92 -12.77
CA PRO A 141 1.01 1.37 -13.55
C PRO A 141 1.80 2.53 -12.90
N ILE A 142 1.15 3.40 -12.12
CA ILE A 142 1.77 4.56 -11.44
C ILE A 142 1.22 4.68 -10.01
N ASP A 143 1.74 3.85 -9.11
CA ASP A 143 1.59 4.04 -7.67
C ASP A 143 2.47 5.22 -7.21
N GLY A 144 1.89 6.12 -6.41
CA GLY A 144 2.50 7.39 -6.05
C GLY A 144 2.30 8.49 -7.10
N THR A 145 1.06 8.65 -7.60
CA THR A 145 0.64 9.69 -8.56
C THR A 145 1.17 11.09 -8.22
N GLN A 146 1.15 11.48 -6.94
CA GLN A 146 1.68 12.78 -6.50
C GLN A 146 3.19 12.88 -6.68
N SER A 147 3.92 11.80 -6.38
CA SER A 147 5.36 11.71 -6.64
C SER A 147 5.64 11.84 -8.13
N PHE A 148 4.89 11.15 -8.98
CA PHE A 148 5.01 11.25 -10.44
C PHE A 148 4.76 12.67 -10.97
N VAL A 149 3.62 13.27 -10.62
CA VAL A 149 3.19 14.59 -11.12
C VAL A 149 4.15 15.71 -10.70
N THR A 150 4.69 15.63 -9.48
CA THR A 150 5.64 16.61 -8.95
C THR A 150 7.09 16.35 -9.35
N GLY A 151 7.35 15.29 -10.12
CA GLY A 151 8.69 14.95 -10.57
C GLY A 151 9.56 14.30 -9.49
N LYS A 152 8.99 13.78 -8.40
CA LYS A 152 9.72 13.01 -7.38
C LYS A 152 9.90 11.56 -7.85
N PRO A 153 11.14 11.04 -7.90
CA PRO A 153 11.44 9.76 -8.56
C PRO A 153 11.15 8.53 -7.66
N LEU A 154 10.14 8.59 -6.79
CA LEU A 154 9.80 7.49 -5.85
C LEU A 154 8.45 6.82 -6.16
N PHE A 155 7.84 7.12 -7.31
CA PHE A 155 6.69 6.37 -7.82
C PHE A 155 7.14 5.00 -8.36
N GLY A 156 6.20 4.06 -8.52
CA GLY A 156 6.50 2.77 -9.12
C GLY A 156 5.31 2.16 -9.87
N SER A 157 5.59 1.13 -10.66
CA SER A 157 4.56 0.25 -11.23
C SER A 157 4.45 -1.02 -10.37
N LEU A 158 3.23 -1.38 -10.01
CA LEU A 158 2.91 -2.59 -9.26
C LEU A 158 2.28 -3.64 -10.17
N VAL A 159 2.84 -4.84 -10.11
CA VAL A 159 2.32 -6.01 -10.83
C VAL A 159 2.18 -7.14 -9.83
N SER A 160 0.99 -7.68 -9.65
CA SER A 160 0.77 -8.88 -8.84
C SER A 160 -0.06 -9.90 -9.59
N LEU A 161 0.13 -11.18 -9.27
CA LEU A 161 -0.76 -12.26 -9.66
C LEU A 161 -1.34 -12.90 -8.41
N THR A 162 -2.65 -13.05 -8.38
CA THR A 162 -3.37 -13.77 -7.34
C THR A 162 -3.82 -15.13 -7.87
N ARG A 163 -3.83 -16.15 -6.99
CA ARG A 163 -4.47 -17.46 -7.21
C ARG A 163 -5.59 -17.63 -6.19
N ASN A 164 -6.83 -17.73 -6.66
CA ASN A 164 -8.04 -17.79 -5.84
C ASN A 164 -8.08 -16.63 -4.82
N GLY A 165 -7.82 -15.41 -5.30
CA GLY A 165 -7.85 -14.17 -4.50
C GLY A 165 -6.65 -13.93 -3.59
N ALA A 166 -5.68 -14.84 -3.52
CA ALA A 166 -4.48 -14.65 -2.69
C ALA A 166 -3.24 -14.42 -3.56
N PRO A 167 -2.43 -13.37 -3.29
CA PRO A 167 -1.20 -13.10 -4.04
C PRO A 167 -0.22 -14.27 -4.00
N ILE A 168 0.31 -14.65 -5.17
CA ILE A 168 1.36 -15.67 -5.32
C ILE A 168 2.68 -15.09 -5.83
N LEU A 169 2.65 -13.89 -6.43
CA LEU A 169 3.84 -13.09 -6.76
C LEU A 169 3.50 -11.60 -6.80
N GLY A 170 4.54 -10.77 -6.70
CA GLY A 170 4.45 -9.31 -6.81
C GLY A 170 5.76 -8.68 -7.27
N ILE A 171 5.65 -7.60 -8.04
CA ILE A 171 6.76 -6.75 -8.47
C ILE A 171 6.46 -5.30 -8.07
N ILE A 172 7.47 -4.64 -7.52
CA ILE A 172 7.55 -3.17 -7.41
C ILE A 172 8.65 -2.74 -8.38
N GLU A 173 8.28 -2.05 -9.44
CA GLU A 173 9.21 -1.45 -10.41
C GLU A 173 9.30 0.05 -10.15
N ALA A 174 10.45 0.56 -9.72
CA ALA A 174 10.71 1.98 -9.55
C ALA A 174 11.58 2.49 -10.72
N PRO A 175 10.95 2.87 -11.86
CA PRO A 175 11.67 3.04 -13.13
C PRO A 175 12.65 4.23 -13.10
N ALA A 176 12.31 5.30 -12.36
CA ALA A 176 13.16 6.48 -12.23
C ALA A 176 14.42 6.22 -11.37
N MET A 177 14.39 5.21 -10.51
CA MET A 177 15.52 4.78 -9.67
C MET A 177 16.30 3.61 -10.28
N ASN A 178 15.78 2.98 -11.35
CA ASN A 178 16.30 1.74 -11.91
C ASN A 178 16.38 0.62 -10.85
N GLU A 179 15.29 0.47 -10.12
CA GLU A 179 15.17 -0.41 -8.97
C GLU A 179 13.94 -1.30 -9.10
N ARG A 180 14.11 -2.60 -8.84
CA ARG A 180 13.02 -3.59 -8.89
C ARG A 180 13.07 -4.51 -7.69
N TRP A 181 11.93 -4.67 -7.02
CA TRP A 181 11.70 -5.74 -6.06
C TRP A 181 10.79 -6.79 -6.66
N THR A 182 11.15 -8.07 -6.49
CA THR A 182 10.34 -9.21 -6.95
C THR A 182 10.17 -10.18 -5.79
N GLY A 183 8.92 -10.51 -5.45
CA GLY A 183 8.55 -11.50 -4.45
C GLY A 183 7.66 -12.58 -5.06
N ALA A 184 7.79 -13.83 -4.59
CA ALA A 184 6.99 -14.95 -5.05
C ALA A 184 6.85 -16.03 -3.96
N GLU A 185 5.75 -16.78 -3.99
CA GLU A 185 5.54 -17.90 -3.05
C GLU A 185 6.69 -18.92 -3.14
N GLY A 186 7.24 -19.32 -1.99
CA GLY A 186 8.34 -20.29 -1.93
C GLY A 186 9.68 -19.79 -2.50
N ARG A 187 9.85 -18.49 -2.75
CA ARG A 187 11.12 -17.88 -3.21
C ARG A 187 11.57 -16.77 -2.25
N PRO A 188 12.88 -16.57 -2.05
CA PRO A 188 13.38 -15.35 -1.43
C PRO A 188 12.99 -14.13 -2.28
N THR A 189 12.54 -13.05 -1.64
CA THR A 189 12.40 -11.75 -2.31
C THR A 189 13.76 -11.27 -2.79
N VAL A 190 13.82 -10.70 -3.98
CA VAL A 190 15.04 -10.10 -4.54
C VAL A 190 14.84 -8.61 -4.80
N PHE A 191 15.91 -7.85 -4.65
CA PHE A 191 16.04 -6.45 -5.04
C PHE A 191 17.15 -6.36 -6.09
N ASN A 192 16.83 -5.95 -7.31
CA ASN A 192 17.76 -5.97 -8.45
C ASN A 192 18.52 -7.31 -8.55
N ASN A 193 17.79 -8.43 -8.48
CA ASN A 193 18.30 -9.81 -8.50
C ASN A 193 19.14 -10.26 -7.30
N ASN A 194 19.32 -9.41 -6.28
CA ASN A 194 20.02 -9.77 -5.05
C ASN A 194 19.00 -10.12 -3.96
N PRO A 195 19.11 -11.27 -3.27
CA PRO A 195 18.21 -11.62 -2.18
C PRO A 195 18.20 -10.55 -1.08
N VAL A 196 17.00 -10.19 -0.61
CA VAL A 196 16.79 -9.25 0.48
C VAL A 196 15.91 -9.84 1.57
N LYS A 197 15.99 -9.27 2.77
CA LYS A 197 15.20 -9.68 3.92
C LYS A 197 14.94 -8.49 4.83
N VAL A 198 13.75 -8.46 5.42
CA VAL A 198 13.44 -7.55 6.54
C VAL A 198 14.46 -7.71 7.66
N ARG A 199 14.78 -6.61 8.35
CA ARG A 199 15.66 -6.64 9.53
C ARG A 199 14.85 -6.90 10.81
N PRO A 200 15.46 -7.47 11.85
CA PRO A 200 14.83 -7.54 13.18
C PRO A 200 14.62 -6.14 13.77
N CYS A 201 13.45 -5.90 14.37
CA CYS A 201 13.15 -4.69 15.12
C CYS A 201 12.58 -5.08 16.50
N PRO A 202 13.28 -4.81 17.63
CA PRO A 202 12.86 -5.26 18.96
C PRO A 202 11.55 -4.64 19.47
N GLY A 203 11.13 -3.51 18.89
CA GLY A 203 9.91 -2.81 19.27
C GLY A 203 9.83 -1.43 18.63
N THR A 204 8.66 -0.78 18.73
CA THR A 204 8.40 0.48 18.03
C THR A 204 9.39 1.59 18.42
N ALA A 205 9.87 1.62 19.67
CA ALA A 205 10.87 2.60 20.14
C ALA A 205 12.17 2.62 19.32
N GLU A 206 12.51 1.55 18.61
CA GLU A 206 13.67 1.48 17.71
C GLU A 206 13.31 1.54 16.22
N ALA A 207 12.01 1.56 15.90
CA ALA A 207 11.50 1.46 14.54
C ALA A 207 11.59 2.78 13.76
N TRP A 208 12.01 2.66 12.50
CA TRP A 208 11.80 3.64 11.45
C TRP A 208 10.44 3.38 10.81
N LEU A 209 9.51 4.31 11.02
CA LEU A 209 8.19 4.31 10.42
C LEU A 209 8.20 5.10 9.10
N HIS A 210 7.59 4.53 8.06
CA HIS A 210 7.17 5.25 6.88
C HIS A 210 5.64 5.38 6.82
N ALA A 211 5.17 6.46 6.22
CA ALA A 211 3.79 6.63 5.77
C ALA A 211 3.80 7.49 4.50
N THR A 212 2.84 7.33 3.60
CA THR A 212 2.78 8.17 2.40
C THR A 212 2.59 9.64 2.75
N SER A 213 1.64 9.94 3.63
CA SER A 213 1.43 11.29 4.15
C SER A 213 0.72 11.25 5.49
N PRO A 214 1.04 12.11 6.47
CA PRO A 214 0.23 12.19 7.67
C PRO A 214 -1.19 12.72 7.39
N GLN A 215 -1.41 13.40 6.25
CA GLN A 215 -2.73 13.91 5.85
C GLN A 215 -3.66 12.85 5.25
N MET A 216 -3.19 11.63 4.98
CA MET A 216 -4.05 10.55 4.47
C MET A 216 -4.96 9.96 5.56
N PHE A 217 -4.60 10.19 6.83
CA PHE A 217 -5.37 9.71 7.97
C PHE A 217 -6.35 10.78 8.45
N GLU A 218 -7.60 10.38 8.70
CA GLU A 218 -8.64 11.25 9.24
C GLU A 218 -9.29 10.62 10.48
N GLY A 219 -10.06 11.41 11.24
CA GLY A 219 -10.89 10.90 12.34
C GLY A 219 -10.13 10.02 13.36
N GLU A 220 -10.63 8.81 13.59
CA GLU A 220 -10.05 7.85 14.53
C GLU A 220 -8.71 7.27 14.03
N ASP A 221 -8.56 7.12 12.72
CA ASP A 221 -7.34 6.59 12.10
C ASP A 221 -6.17 7.55 12.28
N PHE A 222 -6.42 8.87 12.17
CA PHE A 222 -5.39 9.88 12.50
C PHE A 222 -4.93 9.77 13.95
N GLN A 223 -5.87 9.56 14.88
CA GLN A 223 -5.52 9.40 16.29
C GLN A 223 -4.74 8.10 16.53
N ALA A 224 -5.07 7.02 15.82
CA ALA A 224 -4.34 5.75 15.89
C ALA A 224 -2.94 5.87 15.32
N PHE A 225 -2.80 6.47 14.13
CA PHE A 225 -1.52 6.76 13.50
C PHE A 225 -0.63 7.62 14.40
N GLU A 226 -1.15 8.70 14.98
CA GLU A 226 -0.35 9.57 15.86
C GLU A 226 0.09 8.85 17.15
N ARG A 227 -0.73 7.94 17.70
CA ARG A 227 -0.30 7.09 18.83
C ARG A 227 0.87 6.20 18.43
N LEU A 228 0.77 5.53 17.28
CA LEU A 228 1.83 4.68 16.76
C LEU A 228 3.12 5.49 16.50
N ARG A 229 3.00 6.58 15.72
CA ARG A 229 4.11 7.46 15.33
C ARG A 229 4.89 7.98 16.54
N LYS A 230 4.21 8.34 17.63
CA LYS A 230 4.85 8.82 18.87
C LYS A 230 5.65 7.76 19.61
N THR A 231 5.38 6.48 19.37
CA THR A 231 6.19 5.38 19.92
C THR A 231 7.38 5.01 19.03
N CYS A 232 7.39 5.47 17.77
CA CYS A 232 8.46 5.17 16.81
C CYS A 232 9.70 6.06 17.02
N LYS A 233 10.88 5.52 16.71
CA LYS A 233 12.14 6.27 16.78
C LYS A 233 12.15 7.45 15.81
N HIS A 234 11.75 7.18 14.57
CA HIS A 234 11.66 8.15 13.48
C HIS A 234 10.42 7.90 12.65
N ALA A 235 9.91 8.96 12.03
CA ALA A 235 8.85 8.90 11.02
C ALA A 235 9.31 9.64 9.76
N VAL A 236 9.21 8.98 8.60
CA VAL A 236 9.62 9.47 7.28
C VAL A 236 8.42 9.37 6.33
N TYR A 237 8.31 10.27 5.35
CA TYR A 237 7.10 10.41 4.54
C TYR A 237 7.33 10.48 3.03
N GLY A 238 6.27 10.16 2.28
CA GLY A 238 6.14 10.37 0.84
C GLY A 238 6.90 9.34 0.02
N ALA A 239 6.66 8.06 0.22
CA ALA A 239 7.34 7.04 -0.55
C ALA A 239 6.43 5.90 -1.00
N ASP A 240 5.10 6.01 -0.84
CA ASP A 240 4.10 5.12 -1.46
C ASP A 240 4.57 3.64 -1.48
N CYS A 241 4.53 2.94 -2.61
CA CYS A 241 5.04 1.58 -2.74
C CYS A 241 6.54 1.44 -2.46
N TYR A 242 7.34 2.47 -2.73
CA TYR A 242 8.79 2.45 -2.54
C TYR A 242 9.15 2.20 -1.06
N ALA A 243 8.34 2.70 -0.11
CA ALA A 243 8.50 2.41 1.32
C ALA A 243 8.42 0.91 1.63
N TYR A 244 7.54 0.18 0.95
CA TYR A 244 7.40 -1.27 1.11
C TYR A 244 8.59 -2.03 0.50
N GLY A 245 9.15 -1.54 -0.61
CA GLY A 245 10.42 -2.03 -1.15
C GLY A 245 11.57 -1.87 -0.17
N LEU A 246 11.68 -0.68 0.45
CA LEU A 246 12.67 -0.42 1.50
C LEU A 246 12.48 -1.31 2.74
N LEU A 247 11.22 -1.56 3.14
CA LEU A 247 10.90 -2.48 4.22
C LEU A 247 11.35 -3.91 3.88
N ALA A 248 11.02 -4.41 2.70
CA ALA A 248 11.46 -5.73 2.23
C ALA A 248 12.99 -5.85 2.18
N GLY A 249 13.67 -4.73 1.88
CA GLY A 249 15.13 -4.58 1.91
C GLY A 249 15.77 -4.51 3.31
N GLY A 250 14.98 -4.35 4.38
CA GLY A 250 15.48 -4.18 5.74
C GLY A 250 15.99 -2.76 6.06
N PHE A 251 15.66 -1.76 5.25
CA PHE A 251 16.05 -0.36 5.49
C PHE A 251 15.04 0.37 6.38
N VAL A 252 13.78 -0.07 6.36
CA VAL A 252 12.64 0.45 7.13
C VAL A 252 12.05 -0.67 7.99
N ASP A 253 11.48 -0.33 9.15
CA ASP A 253 10.94 -1.31 10.10
C ASP A 253 9.41 -1.42 10.04
N LEU A 254 8.74 -0.32 9.67
CA LEU A 254 7.28 -0.25 9.66
C LEU A 254 6.80 0.69 8.56
N VAL A 255 5.72 0.31 7.87
CA VAL A 255 4.96 1.20 6.99
C VAL A 255 3.53 1.23 7.52
N CYS A 256 2.91 2.40 7.59
CA CYS A 256 1.52 2.58 7.98
C CYS A 256 0.81 3.48 6.98
N GLU A 257 -0.35 3.04 6.50
CA GLU A 257 -1.23 3.74 5.57
C GLU A 257 -2.69 3.68 6.08
N ALA A 258 -3.55 4.51 5.50
CA ALA A 258 -4.96 4.70 5.88
C ALA A 258 -5.88 3.84 5.01
#